data_AF-A0A6L8VC06-F1
#
_entry.id   AF-A0A6L8VC06-F1
#
_cell.length_a   1.000
_cell.length_b   1.000
_cell.length_c   1.000
_cell.angle_alpha   90.00
_cell.angle_beta   90.00
_cell.angle_gamma   90.00
#
_symmetry.space_group_name_H-M   'P 1'
#
loop_
_entity.id
_entity.type
_entity.pdbx_description
1 polymer ?
#
loop_
_entity_poly.entity_id
_entity_poly.type
_entity_poly.pdbx_seq_one_letter_code
_entity_poly.pdbx_strand_id
1 'polypeptide(L)'
;MQTALLYGKGTLKVEVPDHSMIIEPYHLEGLQEDKQAVIEALRHPIGLPPLAGMVKATDKVAIVISDITRPTPNEKLVPWIIEELSHVPKENFVIINGTGTHRDQTEEEFVQMLGKSVVDSVRVINHHCHNIDELVKVGHSEFGCDVYLNKDYVEADFRIVTGFIEPHFFAGFSGGPKGIMPGIAGIETILTFHNARMIGDPLSTWGNMVNNPLLDMTREVNRMCKPHFMLNVTLNKSKEISQVFAGELFEAHDQGCTFTKKHAMIPVEGRFDVVITSNSGYPLDQNLYQAVKGMSAAHKIVKEGGTIICASECSDGIPNHGNYAEILQLRKTPHEILEMINDGSFQKFDQWQVQKQAVIQVWADVYLYSSLADEDVEKAMLKTSHNIEATLEQLKAKYGSNMTVAVLPLGPLTIPYVSGE
;
A
#
# COMPACT_ATOMS: atom_id res chain seq x y z
N MET A 1 -17.82 2.11 -26.53
CA MET A 1 -18.58 1.69 -25.33
C MET A 1 -18.35 2.67 -24.18
N GLN A 2 -19.23 2.73 -23.19
CA GLN A 2 -19.09 3.62 -22.02
C GLN A 2 -18.59 2.86 -20.80
N THR A 3 -17.68 3.47 -20.04
CA THR A 3 -17.19 2.98 -18.74
C THR A 3 -17.13 4.13 -17.72
N ALA A 4 -16.82 3.83 -16.46
CA ALA A 4 -16.71 4.82 -15.39
C ALA A 4 -15.42 4.63 -14.59
N LEU A 5 -14.77 5.74 -14.26
CA LEU A 5 -13.60 5.81 -13.39
C LEU A 5 -13.99 6.49 -12.08
N LEU A 6 -13.47 6.04 -10.94
CA LEU A 6 -13.58 6.80 -9.70
C LEU A 6 -12.70 8.06 -9.80
N TYR A 7 -13.25 9.23 -9.49
CA TYR A 7 -12.57 10.52 -9.60
C TYR A 7 -13.09 11.47 -8.53
N GLY A 8 -12.20 11.92 -7.63
CA GLY A 8 -12.58 12.66 -6.44
C GLY A 8 -13.65 11.93 -5.65
N LYS A 9 -14.67 12.65 -5.19
CA LYS A 9 -15.84 12.06 -4.48
C LYS A 9 -16.91 11.50 -5.42
N GLY A 10 -16.65 11.44 -6.73
CA GLY A 10 -17.63 11.08 -7.75
C GLY A 10 -17.15 10.00 -8.72
N THR A 11 -17.78 9.99 -9.89
CA THR A 11 -17.45 9.08 -11.00
C THR A 11 -17.31 9.88 -12.28
N LEU A 12 -16.27 9.59 -13.06
CA LEU A 12 -16.03 10.14 -14.38
C LEU A 12 -16.46 9.12 -15.42
N LYS A 13 -17.49 9.43 -16.20
CA LYS A 13 -17.91 8.60 -17.34
C LYS A 13 -16.99 8.87 -18.52
N VAL A 14 -16.54 7.82 -19.19
CA VAL A 14 -15.63 7.92 -20.33
C VAL A 14 -16.12 7.03 -21.46
N GLU A 15 -16.08 7.55 -22.68
CA GLU A 15 -16.28 6.75 -23.90
C GLU A 15 -14.95 6.20 -24.41
N VAL A 16 -14.90 4.89 -24.61
CA VAL A 16 -13.71 4.17 -25.11
C VAL A 16 -14.08 3.33 -26.33
N PRO A 17 -13.11 2.96 -27.20
CA PRO A 17 -13.38 2.07 -28.33
C PRO A 17 -14.08 0.76 -27.89
N ASP A 18 -14.96 0.23 -28.73
CA ASP A 18 -15.77 -0.96 -28.39
C ASP A 18 -14.93 -2.22 -28.10
N HIS A 19 -13.72 -2.28 -28.65
CA HIS A 19 -12.77 -3.38 -28.42
C HIS A 19 -11.88 -3.19 -27.19
N SER A 20 -12.09 -2.15 -26.38
CA SER A 20 -11.27 -1.93 -25.18
C SER A 20 -11.52 -3.02 -24.13
N MET A 21 -10.49 -3.39 -23.37
CA MET A 21 -10.63 -4.32 -22.25
C MET A 21 -10.83 -3.56 -20.94
N ILE A 22 -11.95 -3.78 -20.25
CA ILE A 22 -12.16 -3.28 -18.89
C ILE A 22 -11.62 -4.32 -17.90
N ILE A 23 -10.70 -3.90 -17.04
CA ILE A 23 -10.05 -4.78 -16.06
C ILE A 23 -10.48 -4.36 -14.66
N GLU A 24 -11.25 -5.23 -14.01
CA GLU A 24 -11.76 -5.07 -12.66
C GLU A 24 -11.36 -6.27 -11.79
N PRO A 25 -11.29 -6.12 -10.46
CA PRO A 25 -10.98 -7.24 -9.59
C PRO A 25 -12.17 -8.20 -9.57
N TYR A 26 -11.91 -9.48 -9.33
CA TYR A 26 -12.97 -10.48 -9.20
C TYR A 26 -13.91 -10.09 -8.06
N HIS A 27 -15.22 -10.23 -8.30
CA HIS A 27 -16.19 -9.98 -7.25
C HIS A 27 -16.03 -11.00 -6.13
N LEU A 28 -15.93 -10.51 -4.90
CA LEU A 28 -15.92 -11.31 -3.67
C LEU A 28 -17.00 -10.78 -2.74
N GLU A 29 -17.85 -11.67 -2.25
CA GLU A 29 -18.80 -11.37 -1.18
C GLU A 29 -18.05 -11.20 0.15
N GLY A 30 -18.58 -10.34 1.03
CA GLY A 30 -18.13 -10.27 2.40
C GLY A 30 -18.60 -11.50 3.19
N LEU A 31 -17.86 -11.85 4.24
CA LEU A 31 -18.26 -12.89 5.18
C LEU A 31 -19.53 -12.47 5.92
N GLN A 32 -20.57 -13.32 5.90
CA GLN A 32 -21.85 -13.05 6.56
C GLN A 32 -21.72 -12.93 8.09
N GLU A 33 -20.86 -13.76 8.69
CA GLU A 33 -20.59 -13.78 10.14
C GLU A 33 -19.10 -13.46 10.40
N ASP A 34 -18.68 -12.26 10.03
CA ASP A 34 -17.28 -11.83 10.09
C ASP A 34 -16.66 -11.96 11.50
N LYS A 35 -17.39 -11.60 12.56
CA LYS A 35 -16.94 -11.80 13.95
C LYS A 35 -16.66 -13.27 14.22
N GLN A 36 -17.57 -14.17 13.85
CA GLN A 36 -17.39 -15.60 14.09
C GLN A 36 -16.20 -16.15 13.31
N ALA A 37 -16.02 -15.73 12.05
CA ALA A 37 -14.87 -16.13 11.25
C ALA A 37 -13.54 -15.66 11.87
N VAL A 38 -13.49 -14.44 12.43
CA VAL A 38 -12.30 -13.95 13.13
C VAL A 38 -12.05 -14.76 14.41
N ILE A 39 -13.06 -14.96 15.25
CA ILE A 39 -12.89 -15.74 16.49
C ILE A 39 -12.45 -17.17 16.20
N GLU A 40 -13.00 -17.79 15.14
CA GLU A 40 -12.58 -19.11 14.69
C GLU A 40 -11.11 -19.13 14.27
N ALA A 41 -10.66 -18.13 13.51
CA ALA A 41 -9.26 -18.00 13.11
C ALA A 41 -8.31 -17.77 14.30
N LEU A 42 -8.75 -17.04 15.34
CA LEU A 42 -7.98 -16.87 16.57
C LEU A 42 -7.84 -18.17 17.37
N ARG A 43 -8.83 -19.07 17.28
CA ARG A 43 -8.86 -20.37 17.98
C ARG A 43 -8.21 -21.51 17.21
N HIS A 44 -8.21 -21.44 15.89
CA HIS A 44 -7.57 -22.41 15.00
C HIS A 44 -6.56 -21.72 14.06
N PRO A 45 -5.50 -21.10 14.59
CA PRO A 45 -4.58 -20.33 13.80
C PRO A 45 -3.65 -21.20 12.96
N ILE A 46 -3.18 -20.62 11.85
CA ILE A 46 -2.20 -21.21 10.94
C ILE A 46 -0.85 -21.31 11.66
N GLY A 47 -0.31 -22.52 11.80
CA GLY A 47 1.05 -22.75 12.31
C GLY A 47 1.28 -22.44 13.79
N LEU A 48 0.23 -22.16 14.58
CA LEU A 48 0.33 -21.81 16.01
C LEU A 48 -0.73 -22.52 16.87
N PRO A 49 -0.55 -22.58 18.21
CA PRO A 49 -1.63 -22.90 19.15
C PRO A 49 -2.70 -21.78 19.19
N PRO A 50 -3.90 -22.05 19.75
CA PRO A 50 -4.95 -21.03 19.93
C PRO A 50 -4.44 -19.81 20.69
N LEU A 51 -4.82 -18.60 20.25
CA LEU A 51 -4.31 -17.33 20.78
C LEU A 51 -4.41 -17.25 22.32
N ALA A 52 -5.58 -17.54 22.88
CA ALA A 52 -5.82 -17.45 24.32
C ALA A 52 -4.90 -18.37 25.15
N GLY A 53 -4.46 -19.51 24.58
CA GLY A 53 -3.52 -20.42 25.24
C GLY A 53 -2.07 -19.96 25.21
N MET A 54 -1.74 -18.95 24.40
CA MET A 54 -0.39 -18.41 24.28
C MET A 54 -0.12 -17.20 25.18
N VAL A 55 -1.17 -16.58 25.73
CA VAL A 55 -1.10 -15.32 26.50
C VAL A 55 -1.49 -15.55 27.95
N LYS A 56 -0.64 -15.14 28.89
CA LYS A 56 -0.93 -15.18 30.33
C LYS A 56 -1.66 -13.92 30.75
N ALA A 57 -2.46 -14.01 31.80
CA ALA A 57 -3.17 -12.86 32.38
C ALA A 57 -2.22 -11.72 32.82
N THR A 58 -0.95 -12.03 33.12
CA THR A 58 0.07 -11.06 33.56
C THR A 58 0.90 -10.46 32.43
N ASP A 59 0.77 -10.96 31.21
CA ASP A 59 1.60 -10.52 30.09
C ASP A 59 1.22 -9.08 29.69
N LYS A 60 2.23 -8.26 29.39
CA LYS A 60 2.05 -7.01 28.64
C LYS A 60 1.86 -7.34 27.17
N VAL A 61 0.74 -6.91 26.60
CA VAL A 61 0.35 -7.25 25.22
C VAL A 61 0.43 -6.01 24.34
N ALA A 62 1.32 -6.01 23.35
CA ALA A 62 1.36 -5.00 22.31
C ALA A 62 0.54 -5.44 21.08
N ILE A 63 -0.38 -4.61 20.62
CA ILE A 63 -1.14 -4.80 19.39
C ILE A 63 -0.76 -3.71 18.40
N VAL A 64 -0.09 -4.07 17.32
CA VAL A 64 0.25 -3.15 16.23
C VAL A 64 -0.91 -3.11 15.24
N ILE A 65 -1.37 -1.91 14.89
CA ILE A 65 -2.45 -1.67 13.94
C ILE A 65 -1.96 -0.84 12.75
N SER A 66 -2.67 -0.93 11.62
CA SER A 66 -2.47 0.00 10.51
C SER A 66 -3.11 1.36 10.82
N ASP A 67 -2.53 2.43 10.29
CA ASP A 67 -3.02 3.79 10.49
C ASP A 67 -4.26 4.15 9.65
N ILE A 68 -4.79 5.39 9.81
CA ILE A 68 -6.03 5.84 9.14
C ILE A 68 -5.93 5.84 7.61
N THR A 69 -4.72 5.78 7.05
CA THR A 69 -4.52 5.74 5.60
C THR A 69 -4.79 4.34 5.01
N ARG A 70 -5.22 3.39 5.84
CA ARG A 70 -5.58 2.03 5.45
C ARG A 70 -7.04 1.73 5.80
N PRO A 71 -7.78 1.00 4.94
CA PRO A 71 -9.16 0.58 5.21
C PRO A 71 -9.25 -0.61 6.18
N THR A 72 -8.23 -0.86 7.01
CA THR A 72 -8.27 -2.00 7.95
C THR A 72 -9.40 -1.78 8.95
N PRO A 73 -10.31 -2.75 9.14
CA PRO A 73 -11.42 -2.62 10.08
C PRO A 73 -10.96 -2.81 11.53
N ASN A 74 -10.05 -1.93 11.99
CA ASN A 74 -9.45 -1.97 13.31
C ASN A 74 -10.52 -1.90 14.42
N GLU A 75 -11.65 -1.25 14.15
CA GLU A 75 -12.82 -1.10 15.03
C GLU A 75 -13.56 -2.42 15.25
N LYS A 76 -13.24 -3.44 14.44
CA LYS A 76 -13.67 -4.83 14.61
C LYS A 76 -12.55 -5.70 15.17
N LEU A 77 -11.40 -5.71 14.50
CA LEU A 77 -10.31 -6.65 14.79
C LEU A 77 -9.76 -6.48 16.21
N VAL A 78 -9.52 -5.24 16.65
CA VAL A 78 -8.90 -4.98 17.96
C VAL A 78 -9.85 -5.34 19.11
N PRO A 79 -11.13 -4.90 19.13
CA PRO A 79 -12.08 -5.36 20.13
C PRO A 79 -12.21 -6.88 20.21
N TRP A 80 -12.23 -7.59 19.07
CA TRP A 80 -12.37 -9.05 19.06
C TRP A 80 -11.12 -9.77 19.59
N ILE A 81 -9.92 -9.24 19.35
CA ILE A 81 -8.70 -9.75 20.00
C ILE A 81 -8.77 -9.56 21.51
N ILE A 82 -9.15 -8.37 21.98
CA ILE A 82 -9.25 -8.06 23.42
C ILE A 82 -10.33 -8.93 24.08
N GLU A 83 -11.44 -9.21 23.39
CA GLU A 83 -12.51 -10.10 23.87
C GLU A 83 -12.01 -11.55 24.00
N GLU A 84 -11.29 -12.07 23.00
CA GLU A 84 -10.71 -13.43 23.06
C GLU A 84 -9.61 -13.54 24.13
N LEU A 85 -8.99 -12.42 24.51
CA LEU A 85 -8.00 -12.29 25.58
C LEU A 85 -8.59 -11.68 26.87
N SER A 86 -9.88 -11.88 27.14
CA SER A 86 -10.58 -11.27 28.28
C SER A 86 -10.00 -11.60 29.67
N HIS A 87 -9.13 -12.61 29.78
CA HIS A 87 -8.38 -12.92 31.00
C HIS A 87 -7.19 -11.99 31.26
N VAL A 88 -6.80 -11.17 30.28
CA VAL A 88 -5.74 -10.16 30.41
C VAL A 88 -6.38 -8.82 30.80
N PRO A 89 -5.94 -8.16 31.88
CA PRO A 89 -6.42 -6.83 32.25
C PRO A 89 -6.14 -5.79 31.16
N LYS A 90 -7.07 -4.85 30.94
CA LYS A 90 -6.98 -3.86 29.85
C LYS A 90 -5.75 -2.96 29.97
N GLU A 91 -5.33 -2.67 31.20
CA GLU A 91 -4.13 -1.88 31.52
C GLU A 91 -2.82 -2.55 31.07
N ASN A 92 -2.84 -3.86 30.80
CA ASN A 92 -1.69 -4.58 30.28
C ASN A 92 -1.60 -4.52 28.74
N PHE A 93 -2.60 -3.95 28.06
CA PHE A 93 -2.56 -3.76 26.61
C PHE A 93 -1.98 -2.39 26.24
N VAL A 94 -1.19 -2.37 25.18
CA VAL A 94 -0.86 -1.17 24.42
C VAL A 94 -1.22 -1.39 22.96
N ILE A 95 -1.94 -0.44 22.37
CA ILE A 95 -2.21 -0.41 20.93
C ILE A 95 -1.26 0.59 20.30
N ILE A 96 -0.45 0.12 19.35
CA ILE A 96 0.57 0.91 18.67
C ILE A 96 0.10 1.16 17.25
N ASN A 97 -0.21 2.42 16.95
CA ASN A 97 -0.58 2.85 15.61
C ASN A 97 0.66 2.90 14.71
N GLY A 98 0.72 2.01 13.73
CA GLY A 98 1.84 1.85 12.80
C GLY A 98 1.83 2.89 11.69
N THR A 99 2.26 4.11 12.03
CA THR A 99 2.33 5.27 11.12
C THR A 99 3.45 5.16 10.09
N GLY A 100 4.51 4.39 10.36
CA GLY A 100 5.76 4.45 9.61
C GLY A 100 6.29 5.88 9.59
N THR A 101 6.18 6.56 8.44
CA THR A 101 6.60 7.96 8.25
C THR A 101 5.45 8.94 8.10
N HIS A 102 4.21 8.49 8.31
CA HIS A 102 3.04 9.35 8.24
C HIS A 102 2.94 10.23 9.49
N ARG A 103 2.08 11.26 9.42
CA ARG A 103 1.73 12.08 10.58
C ARG A 103 1.02 11.25 11.65
N ASP A 104 1.04 11.79 12.86
CA ASP A 104 0.22 11.31 13.96
C ASP A 104 -1.27 11.39 13.64
N GLN A 105 -2.01 10.43 14.18
CA GLN A 105 -3.47 10.43 14.20
C GLN A 105 -3.96 11.10 15.49
N THR A 106 -5.03 11.88 15.37
CA THR A 106 -5.66 12.54 16.52
C THR A 106 -6.48 11.56 17.35
N GLU A 107 -6.90 11.97 18.54
CA GLU A 107 -7.77 11.16 19.39
C GLU A 107 -9.11 10.85 18.71
N GLU A 108 -9.69 11.81 17.98
CA GLU A 108 -10.93 11.61 17.20
C GLU A 108 -10.72 10.58 16.09
N GLU A 109 -9.57 10.61 15.42
CA GLU A 109 -9.19 9.63 14.41
C GLU A 109 -9.00 8.24 15.03
N PHE A 110 -8.41 8.14 16.24
CA PHE A 110 -8.37 6.88 16.98
C PHE A 110 -9.75 6.37 17.36
N VAL A 111 -10.66 7.24 17.81
CA VAL A 111 -12.05 6.85 18.11
C VAL A 111 -12.75 6.31 16.87
N GLN A 112 -12.52 6.92 15.71
CA GLN A 112 -13.03 6.41 14.43
C GLN A 112 -12.43 5.03 14.10
N MET A 113 -11.12 4.85 14.29
CA MET A 113 -10.41 3.62 13.93
C MET A 113 -10.64 2.46 14.90
N LEU A 114 -10.87 2.71 16.19
CA LEU A 114 -10.87 1.68 17.24
C LEU A 114 -12.19 1.60 18.01
N GLY A 115 -13.04 2.62 17.87
CA GLY A 115 -14.22 2.80 18.70
C GLY A 115 -13.89 3.41 20.06
N LYS A 116 -14.79 4.26 20.55
CA LYS A 116 -14.61 5.03 21.80
C LYS A 116 -14.27 4.14 23.00
N SER A 117 -14.94 2.98 23.12
CA SER A 117 -14.72 2.09 24.26
C SER A 117 -13.29 1.57 24.35
N VAL A 118 -12.60 1.35 23.23
CA VAL A 118 -11.19 0.90 23.25
C VAL A 118 -10.30 2.05 23.66
N VAL A 119 -10.45 3.22 23.02
CA VAL A 119 -9.64 4.42 23.28
C VAL A 119 -9.74 4.86 24.75
N ASP A 120 -10.93 4.78 25.35
CA ASP A 120 -11.15 5.14 26.75
C ASP A 120 -10.54 4.14 27.75
N SER A 121 -10.24 2.91 27.34
CA SER A 121 -9.91 1.81 28.28
C SER A 121 -8.56 1.13 28.06
N VAL A 122 -7.90 1.39 26.94
CA VAL A 122 -6.60 0.82 26.58
C VAL A 122 -5.66 1.95 26.18
N ARG A 123 -4.37 1.84 26.53
CA ARG A 123 -3.39 2.82 26.09
C ARG A 123 -3.17 2.72 24.58
N VAL A 124 -3.48 3.78 23.84
CA VAL A 124 -3.24 3.90 22.40
C VAL A 124 -2.15 4.93 22.14
N ILE A 125 -1.16 4.61 21.31
CA ILE A 125 -0.04 5.51 20.98
C ILE A 125 0.21 5.59 19.47
N ASN A 126 0.69 6.75 19.00
CA ASN A 126 1.32 6.87 17.69
C ASN A 126 2.76 6.36 17.76
N HIS A 127 3.24 5.78 16.66
CA HIS A 127 4.66 5.49 16.49
C HIS A 127 5.39 6.72 15.91
N HIS A 128 6.57 7.02 16.45
CA HIS A 128 7.41 8.11 15.97
C HIS A 128 8.78 7.59 15.47
N CYS A 129 8.91 7.37 14.16
CA CYS A 129 10.12 6.79 13.56
C CYS A 129 11.39 7.65 13.72
N HIS A 130 11.25 8.94 14.02
CA HIS A 130 12.36 9.87 14.25
C HIS A 130 12.76 10.00 15.74
N ASN A 131 11.93 9.55 16.69
CA ASN A 131 12.20 9.73 18.11
C ASN A 131 13.00 8.57 18.68
N ILE A 132 14.33 8.72 18.77
CA ILE A 132 15.23 7.66 19.23
C ILE A 132 14.94 7.17 20.67
N ASP A 133 14.38 8.02 21.54
CA ASP A 133 14.07 7.65 22.92
C ASP A 133 12.88 6.68 23.02
N GLU A 134 12.06 6.62 21.97
CA GLU A 134 10.92 5.70 21.82
C GLU A 134 11.28 4.45 21.00
N LEU A 135 12.55 4.28 20.62
CA LEU A 135 13.02 3.19 19.79
C LEU A 135 14.06 2.34 20.50
N VAL A 136 14.08 1.04 20.18
CA VAL A 136 15.09 0.10 20.66
C VAL A 136 15.76 -0.56 19.47
N LYS A 137 17.10 -0.59 19.49
CA LYS A 137 17.89 -1.34 18.52
C LYS A 137 17.66 -2.84 18.74
N VAL A 138 17.13 -3.53 17.75
CA VAL A 138 16.87 -4.98 17.78
C VAL A 138 17.89 -5.79 16.99
N GLY A 139 18.71 -5.14 16.16
CA GLY A 139 19.75 -5.82 15.39
C GLY A 139 20.46 -4.91 14.39
N HIS A 140 21.21 -5.53 13.50
CA HIS A 140 21.83 -4.92 12.33
C HIS A 140 21.45 -5.76 11.11
N SER A 141 20.94 -5.12 10.07
CA SER A 141 20.47 -5.79 8.86
C SER A 141 21.62 -6.03 7.88
N GLU A 142 21.59 -7.15 7.18
CA GLU A 142 22.49 -7.45 6.06
C GLU A 142 22.37 -6.43 4.91
N PHE A 143 21.29 -5.63 4.89
CA PHE A 143 21.10 -4.50 3.99
C PHE A 143 21.87 -3.24 4.43
N GLY A 144 22.63 -3.30 5.52
CA GLY A 144 23.61 -2.30 5.91
C GLY A 144 23.08 -1.16 6.77
N CYS A 145 22.04 -1.40 7.57
CA CYS A 145 21.54 -0.43 8.53
C CYS A 145 21.29 -1.05 9.91
N ASP A 146 21.36 -0.22 10.94
CA ASP A 146 20.87 -0.62 12.25
C ASP A 146 19.33 -0.68 12.22
N VAL A 147 18.78 -1.68 12.91
CA VAL A 147 17.34 -1.92 12.95
C VAL A 147 16.81 -1.47 14.30
N TYR A 148 15.96 -0.44 14.26
CA TYR A 148 15.28 0.11 15.42
C TYR A 148 13.78 -0.11 15.28
N LEU A 149 13.12 -0.55 16.35
CA LEU A 149 11.66 -0.71 16.40
C LEU A 149 11.08 0.01 17.63
N ASN A 150 9.77 0.26 17.60
CA ASN A 150 9.06 0.86 18.73
C ASN A 150 9.34 0.14 20.05
N LYS A 151 9.75 0.89 21.08
CA LYS A 151 10.13 0.38 22.39
C LYS A 151 9.01 -0.41 23.08
N ASP A 152 7.78 0.09 23.05
CA ASP A 152 6.63 -0.58 23.66
C ASP A 152 6.34 -1.94 23.02
N TYR A 153 6.61 -2.07 21.71
CA TYR A 153 6.53 -3.35 21.02
C TYR A 153 7.66 -4.29 21.46
N VAL A 154 8.91 -3.81 21.48
CA VAL A 154 10.08 -4.62 21.81
C VAL A 154 10.03 -5.09 23.27
N GLU A 155 9.54 -4.27 24.19
CA GLU A 155 9.49 -4.58 25.63
C GLU A 155 8.24 -5.38 26.05
N ALA A 156 7.27 -5.60 25.16
CA ALA A 156 6.08 -6.39 25.46
C ALA A 156 6.37 -7.88 25.61
N ASP A 157 5.66 -8.54 26.51
CA ASP A 157 5.73 -10.00 26.73
C ASP A 157 5.06 -10.75 25.58
N PHE A 158 3.93 -10.23 25.08
CA PHE A 158 3.21 -10.77 23.92
C PHE A 158 2.98 -9.69 22.85
N ARG A 159 3.06 -10.07 21.58
CA ARG A 159 3.11 -9.14 20.45
C ARG A 159 2.18 -9.63 19.36
N ILE A 160 1.23 -8.80 18.99
CA ILE A 160 0.23 -9.07 17.95
C ILE A 160 0.38 -8.02 16.87
N VAL A 161 0.32 -8.42 15.61
CA VAL A 161 0.22 -7.48 14.49
C VAL A 161 -1.08 -7.70 13.74
N THR A 162 -1.76 -6.61 13.43
CA THR A 162 -3.03 -6.62 12.69
C THR A 162 -2.97 -5.74 11.45
N GLY A 163 -3.87 -5.98 10.50
CA GLY A 163 -3.85 -5.30 9.22
C GLY A 163 -4.74 -5.98 8.19
N PHE A 164 -4.58 -5.57 6.94
CA PHE A 164 -5.19 -6.23 5.79
C PHE A 164 -4.17 -6.46 4.69
N ILE A 165 -4.47 -7.41 3.80
CA ILE A 165 -3.59 -7.83 2.70
C ILE A 165 -4.17 -7.37 1.36
N GLU A 166 -3.45 -6.47 0.70
CA GLU A 166 -3.72 -6.00 -0.66
C GLU A 166 -2.43 -6.03 -1.49
N PRO A 167 -2.50 -6.05 -2.83
CA PRO A 167 -1.31 -5.86 -3.66
C PRO A 167 -0.60 -4.56 -3.32
N HIS A 168 0.74 -4.56 -3.37
CA HIS A 168 1.56 -3.40 -3.06
C HIS A 168 2.65 -3.17 -4.11
N PHE A 169 2.73 -1.96 -4.67
CA PHE A 169 3.53 -1.57 -5.84
C PHE A 169 5.05 -1.81 -5.82
N PHE A 170 5.61 -2.11 -4.65
CA PHE A 170 7.03 -2.50 -4.51
C PHE A 170 7.27 -3.70 -3.58
N ALA A 171 6.36 -3.98 -2.65
CA ALA A 171 6.58 -4.95 -1.57
C ALA A 171 5.90 -6.30 -1.86
N GLY A 172 5.38 -6.49 -3.08
CA GLY A 172 4.49 -7.61 -3.39
C GLY A 172 3.08 -7.35 -2.86
N PHE A 173 2.91 -7.48 -1.55
CA PHE A 173 1.64 -7.29 -0.85
C PHE A 173 1.84 -6.47 0.45
N SER A 174 0.75 -5.88 0.94
CA SER A 174 0.68 -5.27 2.28
C SER A 174 0.45 -6.34 3.35
N GLY A 175 0.13 -5.91 4.58
CA GLY A 175 -0.17 -6.81 5.69
C GLY A 175 1.07 -7.50 6.27
N GLY A 176 0.80 -8.36 7.26
CA GLY A 176 1.73 -9.21 7.98
C GLY A 176 3.02 -8.47 8.35
N PRO A 177 4.18 -8.87 7.79
CA PRO A 177 5.47 -8.28 8.12
C PRO A 177 5.53 -6.75 7.95
N LYS A 178 4.73 -6.15 7.06
CA LYS A 178 4.70 -4.68 6.87
C LYS A 178 4.13 -3.90 8.04
N GLY A 179 3.29 -4.55 8.87
CA GLY A 179 2.78 -3.93 10.09
C GLY A 179 3.92 -3.61 11.08
N ILE A 180 5.01 -4.37 11.03
CA ILE A 180 6.21 -4.10 11.83
C ILE A 180 7.22 -3.24 11.05
N MET A 181 7.57 -3.66 9.83
CA MET A 181 8.55 -2.98 8.99
C MET A 181 7.93 -2.62 7.63
N PRO A 182 7.58 -1.35 7.36
CA PRO A 182 8.04 -0.14 8.06
C PRO A 182 7.13 0.36 9.19
N GLY A 183 5.99 -0.27 9.48
CA GLY A 183 4.92 0.32 10.29
C GLY A 183 5.34 0.89 11.65
N ILE A 184 6.28 0.25 12.35
CA ILE A 184 6.80 0.70 13.65
C ILE A 184 8.33 0.72 13.71
N ALA A 185 8.98 0.94 12.56
CA ALA A 185 10.43 0.97 12.43
C ALA A 185 11.03 2.38 12.51
N GLY A 186 12.27 2.47 12.98
CA GLY A 186 13.03 3.72 12.99
C GLY A 186 13.34 4.22 11.57
N ILE A 187 13.51 5.54 11.43
CA ILE A 187 13.65 6.20 10.14
C ILE A 187 14.80 5.66 9.29
N GLU A 188 15.96 5.34 9.87
CA GLU A 188 17.11 4.80 9.13
C GLU A 188 16.74 3.49 8.42
N THR A 189 16.09 2.57 9.13
CA THR A 189 15.62 1.30 8.58
C THR A 189 14.62 1.53 7.44
N ILE A 190 13.69 2.50 7.62
CA ILE A 190 12.71 2.86 6.60
C ILE A 190 13.39 3.44 5.34
N LEU A 191 14.39 4.31 5.48
CA LEU A 191 15.09 4.91 4.36
C LEU A 191 15.95 3.88 3.61
N THR A 192 16.59 2.94 4.30
CA THR A 192 17.31 1.83 3.67
C THR A 192 16.36 0.94 2.86
N PHE A 193 15.19 0.61 3.42
CA PHE A 193 14.16 -0.16 2.73
C PHE A 193 13.60 0.55 1.48
N HIS A 194 13.53 1.89 1.50
CA HIS A 194 13.10 2.70 0.35
C HIS A 194 14.25 3.33 -0.45
N ASN A 195 15.46 2.77 -0.37
CA ASN A 195 16.58 3.31 -1.12
C ASN A 195 16.41 3.06 -2.64
N ALA A 196 17.18 3.80 -3.44
CA ALA A 196 17.10 3.77 -4.90
C ALA A 196 17.27 2.36 -5.48
N ARG A 197 18.23 1.58 -4.97
CA ARG A 197 18.50 0.22 -5.44
C ARG A 197 17.33 -0.72 -5.15
N MET A 198 16.78 -0.66 -3.95
CA MET A 198 15.66 -1.50 -3.52
C MET A 198 14.42 -1.20 -4.36
N ILE A 199 14.07 0.08 -4.50
CA ILE A 199 12.89 0.53 -5.24
C ILE A 199 13.04 0.34 -6.75
N GLY A 200 14.25 0.51 -7.28
CA GLY A 200 14.58 0.34 -8.69
C GLY A 200 14.71 -1.12 -9.14
N ASP A 201 14.78 -2.07 -8.21
CA ASP A 201 14.88 -3.49 -8.56
C ASP A 201 13.62 -3.97 -9.31
N PRO A 202 13.74 -4.66 -10.46
CA PRO A 202 12.59 -5.17 -11.21
C PRO A 202 11.70 -6.13 -10.42
N LEU A 203 12.25 -6.84 -9.44
CA LEU A 203 11.54 -7.79 -8.57
C LEU A 203 10.75 -7.08 -7.46
N SER A 204 11.06 -5.81 -7.19
CA SER A 204 10.33 -4.91 -6.28
C SER A 204 9.08 -4.35 -6.97
N THR A 205 8.12 -5.25 -7.19
CA THR A 205 6.91 -4.98 -7.96
C THR A 205 5.67 -5.57 -7.30
N TRP A 206 4.51 -5.25 -7.87
CA TRP A 206 3.22 -5.74 -7.41
C TRP A 206 3.13 -7.26 -7.41
N GLY A 207 2.60 -7.82 -6.33
CA GLY A 207 2.28 -9.24 -6.22
C GLY A 207 3.46 -10.22 -6.28
N ASN A 208 4.69 -9.72 -6.31
CA ASN A 208 5.89 -10.55 -6.30
C ASN A 208 6.38 -10.78 -4.88
N MET A 209 6.32 -12.04 -4.44
CA MET A 209 6.82 -12.51 -3.15
C MET A 209 8.09 -13.36 -3.29
N VAL A 210 8.62 -13.52 -4.51
CA VAL A 210 9.78 -14.36 -4.80
C VAL A 210 10.98 -13.48 -5.10
N ASN A 211 12.04 -13.61 -4.30
CA ASN A 211 13.29 -12.83 -4.42
C ASN A 211 13.05 -11.31 -4.49
N ASN A 212 11.99 -10.82 -3.86
CA ASN A 212 11.71 -9.40 -3.78
C ASN A 212 12.59 -8.80 -2.66
N PRO A 213 13.56 -7.92 -2.97
CA PRO A 213 14.53 -7.48 -1.97
C PRO A 213 13.88 -6.69 -0.83
N LEU A 214 12.79 -5.95 -1.10
CA LEU A 214 12.04 -5.28 -0.03
C LEU A 214 11.40 -6.31 0.90
N LEU A 215 10.78 -7.35 0.35
CA LEU A 215 10.22 -8.41 1.18
C LEU A 215 11.31 -9.12 2.00
N ASP A 216 12.46 -9.39 1.40
CA ASP A 216 13.58 -10.06 2.06
C ASP A 216 14.07 -9.25 3.26
N MET A 217 14.30 -7.95 3.09
CA MET A 217 14.65 -7.04 4.19
C MET A 217 13.54 -6.97 5.25
N THR A 218 12.28 -6.81 4.83
CA THR A 218 11.15 -6.79 5.77
C THR A 218 11.08 -8.07 6.60
N ARG A 219 11.28 -9.24 5.98
CA ARG A 219 11.30 -10.54 6.67
C ARG A 219 12.50 -10.68 7.59
N GLU A 220 13.67 -10.21 7.17
CA GLU A 220 14.87 -10.16 8.01
C GLU A 220 14.65 -9.34 9.28
N VAL A 221 14.15 -8.11 9.14
CA VAL A 221 13.81 -7.22 10.28
C VAL A 221 12.80 -7.88 11.20
N ASN A 222 11.75 -8.49 10.65
CA ASN A 222 10.75 -9.21 11.45
C ASN A 222 11.34 -10.42 12.17
N ARG A 223 12.40 -11.08 11.68
CA ARG A 223 13.06 -12.17 12.42
C ARG A 223 13.83 -11.68 13.65
N MET A 224 14.28 -10.42 13.67
CA MET A 224 14.99 -9.83 14.81
C MET A 224 14.04 -9.58 16.00
N CYS A 225 12.79 -9.20 15.74
CA CYS A 225 11.75 -9.04 16.76
C CYS A 225 10.39 -9.41 16.17
N LYS A 226 10.10 -10.71 16.13
CA LYS A 226 8.90 -11.24 15.48
C LYS A 226 7.67 -11.06 16.37
N PRO A 227 6.49 -10.72 15.81
CA PRO A 227 5.25 -10.84 16.55
C PRO A 227 4.99 -12.32 16.87
N HIS A 228 4.37 -12.56 18.02
CA HIS A 228 3.97 -13.89 18.43
C HIS A 228 2.73 -14.36 17.68
N PHE A 229 1.90 -13.43 17.19
CA PHE A 229 0.66 -13.72 16.48
C PHE A 229 0.34 -12.65 15.44
N MET A 230 -0.17 -13.05 14.27
CA MET A 230 -0.72 -12.14 13.26
C MET A 230 -2.23 -12.37 13.14
N LEU A 231 -3.01 -11.29 12.99
CA LEU A 231 -4.39 -11.34 12.50
C LEU A 231 -4.53 -10.37 11.32
N ASN A 232 -4.69 -10.89 10.12
CA ASN A 232 -4.96 -10.09 8.94
C ASN A 232 -6.25 -10.50 8.26
N VAL A 233 -6.81 -9.58 7.49
CA VAL A 233 -7.98 -9.83 6.65
C VAL A 233 -7.73 -9.43 5.20
N THR A 234 -8.54 -9.91 4.29
CA THR A 234 -8.72 -9.27 2.98
C THR A 234 -10.06 -8.58 2.94
N LEU A 235 -10.18 -7.56 2.10
CA LEU A 235 -11.40 -6.77 1.97
C LEU A 235 -11.93 -6.85 0.53
N ASN A 236 -13.24 -6.81 0.36
CA ASN A 236 -13.85 -6.63 -0.95
C ASN A 236 -13.98 -5.14 -1.34
N LYS A 237 -14.56 -4.84 -2.51
CA LYS A 237 -14.79 -3.46 -3.00
C LYS A 237 -15.62 -2.61 -2.03
N SER A 238 -16.48 -3.23 -1.22
CA SER A 238 -17.34 -2.59 -0.21
C SER A 238 -16.65 -2.42 1.15
N LYS A 239 -15.36 -2.75 1.26
CA LYS A 239 -14.57 -2.77 2.51
C LYS A 239 -15.10 -3.78 3.54
N GLU A 240 -15.84 -4.79 3.10
CA GLU A 240 -16.28 -5.90 3.94
C GLU A 240 -15.16 -6.95 4.01
N ILE A 241 -15.02 -7.61 5.17
CA ILE A 241 -14.05 -8.69 5.36
C ILE A 241 -14.42 -9.85 4.42
N SER A 242 -13.52 -10.21 3.50
CA SER A 242 -13.72 -11.30 2.53
C SER A 242 -13.01 -12.58 2.92
N GLN A 243 -11.92 -12.49 3.69
CA GLN A 243 -11.22 -13.65 4.25
C GLN A 243 -10.40 -13.24 5.48
N VAL A 244 -10.17 -14.18 6.40
CA VAL A 244 -9.37 -14.00 7.62
C VAL A 244 -8.14 -14.91 7.59
N PHE A 245 -6.99 -14.38 7.99
CA PHE A 245 -5.71 -15.09 8.11
C PHE A 245 -5.11 -14.79 9.47
N ALA A 246 -5.09 -15.78 10.36
CA ALA A 246 -4.57 -15.64 11.71
C ALA A 246 -3.53 -16.72 12.00
N GLY A 247 -2.42 -16.37 12.67
CA GLY A 247 -1.40 -17.34 13.09
C GLY A 247 0.03 -16.86 12.95
N GLU A 248 0.93 -17.76 12.54
CA GLU A 248 2.35 -17.50 12.36
C GLU A 248 2.55 -16.42 11.29
N LEU A 249 3.42 -15.44 11.57
CA LEU A 249 3.56 -14.24 10.76
C LEU A 249 3.78 -14.52 9.27
N PHE A 250 4.73 -15.38 8.91
CA PHE A 250 5.11 -15.59 7.52
C PHE A 250 4.17 -16.59 6.86
N GLU A 251 3.84 -17.69 7.54
CA GLU A 251 2.97 -18.73 6.96
C GLU A 251 1.55 -18.19 6.69
N ALA A 252 0.93 -17.54 7.67
CA ALA A 252 -0.41 -16.98 7.50
C ALA A 252 -0.42 -15.83 6.48
N HIS A 253 0.64 -15.01 6.44
CA HIS A 253 0.77 -13.94 5.44
C HIS A 253 0.95 -14.51 4.02
N ASP A 254 1.72 -15.57 3.84
CA ASP A 254 1.92 -16.22 2.54
C ASP A 254 0.62 -16.82 1.99
N GLN A 255 -0.18 -17.43 2.86
CA GLN A 255 -1.52 -17.91 2.49
C GLN A 255 -2.44 -16.74 2.10
N GLY A 256 -2.40 -15.65 2.87
CA GLY A 256 -3.13 -14.43 2.55
C GLY A 256 -2.71 -13.80 1.23
N CYS A 257 -1.41 -13.70 0.95
CA CYS A 257 -0.88 -13.20 -0.31
C CYS A 257 -1.30 -14.07 -1.50
N THR A 258 -1.29 -15.40 -1.32
CA THR A 258 -1.75 -16.35 -2.35
C THR A 258 -3.23 -16.15 -2.66
N PHE A 259 -4.06 -15.99 -1.63
CA PHE A 259 -5.48 -15.67 -1.79
C PHE A 259 -5.68 -14.32 -2.48
N THR A 260 -5.01 -13.26 -2.02
CA THR A 260 -5.12 -11.92 -2.60
C THR A 260 -4.67 -11.90 -4.06
N LYS A 261 -3.57 -12.58 -4.40
CA LYS A 261 -3.11 -12.71 -5.80
C LYS A 261 -4.19 -13.28 -6.71
N LYS A 262 -4.87 -14.34 -6.26
CA LYS A 262 -5.92 -15.02 -7.02
C LYS A 262 -7.13 -14.13 -7.31
N HIS A 263 -7.44 -13.17 -6.43
CA HIS A 263 -8.70 -12.42 -6.50
C HIS A 263 -8.55 -10.93 -6.86
N ALA A 264 -7.42 -10.31 -6.52
CA ALA A 264 -7.16 -8.88 -6.75
C ALA A 264 -6.20 -8.60 -7.90
N MET A 265 -5.53 -9.63 -8.45
CA MET A 265 -4.65 -9.48 -9.61
C MET A 265 -5.22 -10.17 -10.84
N ILE A 266 -5.21 -9.46 -11.98
CA ILE A 266 -5.88 -9.91 -13.20
C ILE A 266 -4.86 -10.20 -14.30
N PRO A 267 -4.79 -11.46 -14.80
CA PRO A 267 -3.95 -11.77 -15.94
C PRO A 267 -4.52 -11.14 -17.22
N VAL A 268 -3.63 -10.62 -18.06
CA VAL A 268 -3.92 -10.23 -19.45
C VAL A 268 -3.01 -11.00 -20.41
N GLU A 269 -3.43 -11.16 -21.66
CA GLU A 269 -2.66 -11.91 -22.67
C GLU A 269 -1.46 -11.14 -23.22
N GLY A 270 -1.51 -9.80 -23.17
CA GLY A 270 -0.48 -8.95 -23.72
C GLY A 270 -0.59 -7.51 -23.25
N ARG A 271 0.40 -6.72 -23.66
CA ARG A 271 0.48 -5.29 -23.35
C ARG A 271 -0.35 -4.46 -24.33
N PHE A 272 -0.83 -3.31 -23.87
CA PHE A 272 -1.72 -2.40 -24.59
C PHE A 272 -0.98 -1.15 -25.07
N ASP A 273 -1.40 -0.58 -26.20
CA ASP A 273 -0.89 0.70 -26.71
C ASP A 273 -1.29 1.85 -25.79
N VAL A 274 -2.53 1.81 -25.28
CA VAL A 274 -3.07 2.79 -24.35
C VAL A 274 -3.68 2.11 -23.12
N VAL A 275 -3.32 2.57 -21.93
CA VAL A 275 -3.94 2.14 -20.67
C VAL A 275 -4.52 3.35 -19.96
N ILE A 276 -5.83 3.35 -19.78
CA ILE A 276 -6.55 4.36 -18.99
C ILE A 276 -6.65 3.84 -17.57
N THR A 277 -6.32 4.64 -16.56
CA THR A 277 -6.41 4.25 -15.16
C THR A 277 -6.97 5.38 -14.31
N SER A 278 -7.49 5.05 -13.14
CA SER A 278 -7.73 6.01 -12.06
C SER A 278 -6.77 5.79 -10.88
N ASN A 279 -6.87 6.65 -9.87
CA ASN A 279 -6.32 6.37 -8.53
C ASN A 279 -7.40 6.03 -7.48
N SER A 280 -8.52 5.44 -7.93
CA SER A 280 -9.62 4.96 -7.09
C SER A 280 -10.39 6.02 -6.28
N GLY A 281 -10.40 7.28 -6.75
CA GLY A 281 -11.18 8.36 -6.14
C GLY A 281 -10.74 8.75 -4.73
N TYR A 282 -11.46 9.67 -4.12
CA TYR A 282 -11.13 10.24 -2.81
C TYR A 282 -11.35 9.21 -1.69
N PRO A 283 -10.45 9.10 -0.70
CA PRO A 283 -9.27 9.94 -0.46
C PRO A 283 -7.98 9.46 -1.15
N LEU A 284 -8.05 8.40 -1.96
CA LEU A 284 -6.87 7.80 -2.58
C LEU A 284 -6.30 8.67 -3.71
N ASP A 285 -7.11 9.48 -4.39
CA ASP A 285 -6.69 10.36 -5.49
C ASP A 285 -6.50 11.84 -5.10
N GLN A 286 -6.40 12.12 -3.79
CA GLN A 286 -6.37 13.48 -3.25
C GLN A 286 -5.15 14.32 -3.69
N ASN A 287 -4.04 13.72 -4.12
CA ASN A 287 -2.86 14.47 -4.58
C ASN A 287 -2.03 13.69 -5.61
N LEU A 288 -1.13 14.40 -6.30
CA LEU A 288 -0.31 13.82 -7.38
C LEU A 288 0.61 12.69 -6.89
N TYR A 289 1.14 12.80 -5.68
CA TYR A 289 1.98 11.75 -5.08
C TYR A 289 1.24 10.41 -5.07
N GLN A 290 -0.04 10.39 -4.64
CA GLN A 290 -0.81 9.15 -4.61
C GLN A 290 -1.14 8.64 -6.02
N ALA A 291 -1.40 9.53 -6.99
CA ALA A 291 -1.76 9.19 -8.37
C ALA A 291 -0.74 8.27 -9.07
N VAL A 292 0.54 8.36 -8.66
CA VAL A 292 1.63 7.50 -9.16
C VAL A 292 1.34 6.01 -8.93
N LYS A 293 0.53 5.63 -7.92
CA LYS A 293 0.14 4.22 -7.71
C LYS A 293 -0.74 3.70 -8.85
N GLY A 294 -1.75 4.47 -9.27
CA GLY A 294 -2.57 4.15 -10.44
C GLY A 294 -1.74 4.09 -11.72
N MET A 295 -0.84 5.07 -11.92
CA MET A 295 0.11 5.04 -13.04
C MET A 295 0.99 3.77 -13.01
N SER A 296 1.43 3.36 -11.83
CA SER A 296 2.25 2.15 -11.64
C SER A 296 1.48 0.86 -11.97
N ALA A 297 0.19 0.80 -11.65
CA ALA A 297 -0.66 -0.33 -12.05
C ALA A 297 -0.82 -0.39 -13.58
N ALA A 298 -1.07 0.75 -14.23
CA ALA A 298 -1.16 0.86 -15.68
C ALA A 298 0.16 0.47 -16.38
N HIS A 299 1.29 0.89 -15.81
CA HIS A 299 2.63 0.56 -16.31
C HIS A 299 2.87 -0.96 -16.44
N LYS A 300 2.21 -1.79 -15.63
CA LYS A 300 2.36 -3.26 -15.71
C LYS A 300 1.90 -3.85 -17.03
N ILE A 301 0.99 -3.19 -17.75
CA ILE A 301 0.39 -3.70 -18.97
C ILE A 301 0.44 -2.74 -20.15
N VAL A 302 1.03 -1.55 -20.01
CA VAL A 302 1.30 -0.68 -21.16
C VAL A 302 2.54 -1.19 -21.91
N LYS A 303 2.54 -1.10 -23.25
CA LYS A 303 3.73 -1.35 -24.07
C LYS A 303 4.82 -0.31 -23.78
N GLU A 304 6.07 -0.70 -23.95
CA GLU A 304 7.18 0.26 -23.98
C GLU A 304 6.94 1.27 -25.13
N GLY A 305 7.08 2.56 -24.83
CA GLY A 305 6.71 3.66 -25.73
C GLY A 305 5.20 3.91 -25.89
N GLY A 306 4.37 3.16 -25.15
CA GLY A 306 2.91 3.32 -25.12
C GLY A 306 2.43 4.56 -24.37
N THR A 307 1.13 4.63 -24.07
CA THR A 307 0.53 5.78 -23.37
C THR A 307 -0.32 5.36 -22.19
N ILE A 308 -0.11 6.02 -21.05
CA ILE A 308 -0.98 5.95 -19.88
C ILE A 308 -1.82 7.23 -19.81
N ILE A 309 -3.13 7.10 -19.59
CA ILE A 309 -4.02 8.23 -19.26
C ILE A 309 -4.51 8.00 -17.83
N CYS A 310 -4.03 8.81 -16.87
CA CYS A 310 -4.43 8.72 -15.47
C CYS A 310 -5.49 9.78 -15.14
N ALA A 311 -6.67 9.35 -14.68
CA ALA A 311 -7.69 10.22 -14.13
C ALA A 311 -7.59 10.25 -12.59
N SER A 312 -7.21 11.39 -12.03
CA SER A 312 -7.01 11.57 -10.60
C SER A 312 -7.30 13.02 -10.25
N GLU A 313 -8.23 13.29 -9.32
CA GLU A 313 -8.66 14.66 -9.03
C GLU A 313 -7.51 15.55 -8.53
N CYS A 314 -6.66 15.00 -7.67
CA CYS A 314 -5.53 15.69 -7.07
C CYS A 314 -5.96 17.00 -6.38
N SER A 315 -7.07 16.97 -5.62
CA SER A 315 -7.68 18.15 -4.97
C SER A 315 -6.72 18.93 -4.05
N ASP A 316 -5.75 18.25 -3.45
CA ASP A 316 -4.75 18.81 -2.55
C ASP A 316 -3.46 19.23 -3.29
N GLY A 317 -3.44 19.13 -4.63
CA GLY A 317 -2.33 19.58 -5.45
C GLY A 317 -1.16 18.58 -5.55
N ILE A 318 0.02 19.14 -5.79
CA ILE A 318 1.29 18.47 -5.54
C ILE A 318 1.63 18.69 -4.05
N PRO A 319 1.91 17.64 -3.26
CA PRO A 319 2.19 17.81 -1.84
C PRO A 319 3.29 18.85 -1.57
N ASN A 320 2.94 19.84 -0.76
CA ASN A 320 3.86 20.89 -0.28
C ASN A 320 4.58 20.51 1.03
N HIS A 321 4.28 19.33 1.56
CA HIS A 321 4.96 18.70 2.68
C HIS A 321 5.83 17.56 2.14
N GLY A 322 6.90 17.22 2.86
CA GLY A 322 7.92 16.29 2.38
C GLY A 322 8.81 16.90 1.29
N ASN A 323 9.44 16.06 0.47
CA ASN A 323 10.36 16.52 -0.58
C ASN A 323 9.91 16.16 -2.00
N TYR A 324 8.77 15.49 -2.17
CA TYR A 324 8.29 15.05 -3.50
C TYR A 324 8.29 16.16 -4.57
N ALA A 325 7.64 17.30 -4.28
CA ALA A 325 7.59 18.43 -5.21
C ALA A 325 8.98 18.99 -5.52
N GLU A 326 9.83 19.13 -4.50
CA GLU A 326 11.19 19.65 -4.62
C GLU A 326 12.04 18.74 -5.52
N ILE A 327 11.99 17.43 -5.30
CA ILE A 327 12.79 16.45 -6.05
C ILE A 327 12.42 16.45 -7.53
N LEU A 328 11.13 16.55 -7.88
CA LEU A 328 10.67 16.67 -9.27
C LEU A 328 11.29 17.89 -9.98
N GLN A 329 11.55 18.98 -9.25
CA GLN A 329 12.14 20.20 -9.81
C GLN A 329 13.67 20.17 -9.90
N LEU A 330 14.35 19.16 -9.35
CA LEU A 330 15.82 19.10 -9.36
C LEU A 330 16.41 18.80 -10.73
N ARG A 331 15.60 18.28 -11.65
CA ARG A 331 16.00 17.88 -13.01
C ARG A 331 14.90 18.25 -14.00
N LYS A 332 15.20 18.15 -15.30
CA LYS A 332 14.28 18.55 -16.37
C LYS A 332 13.61 17.37 -17.05
N THR A 333 14.17 16.18 -16.92
CA THR A 333 13.62 14.97 -17.54
C THR A 333 13.55 13.78 -16.58
N PRO A 334 12.62 12.84 -16.81
CA PRO A 334 12.56 11.61 -16.02
C PRO A 334 13.86 10.80 -16.03
N HIS A 335 14.58 10.78 -17.16
CA HIS A 335 15.88 10.11 -17.27
C HIS A 335 16.92 10.74 -16.33
N GLU A 336 17.05 12.06 -16.34
CA GLU A 336 17.96 12.79 -15.44
C GLU A 336 17.60 12.58 -13.95
N ILE A 337 16.31 12.47 -13.62
CA ILE A 337 15.86 12.12 -12.27
C ILE A 337 16.36 10.73 -11.88
N LEU A 338 16.18 9.72 -12.76
CA LEU A 338 16.63 8.36 -12.47
C LEU A 338 18.16 8.28 -12.34
N GLU A 339 18.91 8.97 -13.19
CA GLU A 339 20.37 9.06 -13.07
C GLU A 339 20.79 9.67 -11.72
N MET A 340 20.16 10.78 -11.31
CA MET A 340 20.43 11.42 -10.03
C MET A 340 20.13 10.49 -8.85
N ILE A 341 18.99 9.80 -8.86
CA ILE A 341 18.59 8.91 -7.77
C ILE A 341 19.48 7.66 -7.72
N ASN A 342 19.87 7.12 -8.88
CA ASN A 342 20.67 5.89 -8.97
C ASN A 342 22.17 6.10 -8.73
N ASP A 343 22.66 7.35 -8.74
CA ASP A 343 24.06 7.68 -8.38
C ASP A 343 24.43 7.26 -6.94
N GLY A 344 23.44 7.12 -6.06
CA GLY A 344 23.62 6.62 -4.69
C GLY A 344 24.07 7.68 -3.69
N SER A 345 24.60 8.82 -4.15
CA SER A 345 24.85 9.99 -3.29
C SER A 345 23.57 10.78 -2.96
N PHE A 346 22.52 10.64 -3.78
CA PHE A 346 21.24 11.29 -3.56
C PHE A 346 20.38 10.48 -2.60
N GLN A 347 20.09 11.07 -1.44
CA GLN A 347 19.18 10.49 -0.45
C GLN A 347 18.26 11.59 0.08
N LYS A 348 16.99 11.54 -0.29
CA LYS A 348 15.95 12.40 0.27
C LYS A 348 14.71 11.60 0.61
N PHE A 349 13.98 12.08 1.63
CA PHE A 349 12.63 11.60 1.90
C PHE A 349 11.76 11.74 0.64
N ASP A 350 10.77 10.87 0.45
CA ASP A 350 9.92 10.78 -0.75
C ASP A 350 10.61 10.41 -2.09
N GLN A 351 11.93 10.21 -2.13
CA GLN A 351 12.64 9.91 -3.39
C GLN A 351 12.07 8.67 -4.11
N TRP A 352 11.61 7.66 -3.36
CA TRP A 352 11.07 6.41 -3.91
C TRP A 352 9.85 6.64 -4.79
N GLN A 353 9.01 7.63 -4.42
CA GLN A 353 7.81 7.94 -5.18
C GLN A 353 8.16 8.64 -6.49
N VAL A 354 9.10 9.59 -6.43
CA VAL A 354 9.62 10.26 -7.63
C VAL A 354 10.35 9.28 -8.53
N GLN A 355 11.13 8.36 -7.97
CA GLN A 355 11.80 7.30 -8.73
C GLN A 355 10.79 6.42 -9.47
N LYS A 356 9.73 5.96 -8.80
CA LYS A 356 8.68 5.15 -9.46
C LYS A 356 7.98 5.93 -10.57
N GLN A 357 7.65 7.20 -10.34
CA GLN A 357 7.07 8.05 -11.38
C GLN A 357 8.00 8.18 -12.59
N ALA A 358 9.28 8.45 -12.35
CA ALA A 358 10.26 8.61 -13.42
C ALA A 358 10.47 7.31 -14.21
N VAL A 359 10.49 6.14 -13.56
CA VAL A 359 10.51 4.83 -14.26
C VAL A 359 9.33 4.69 -15.21
N ILE A 360 8.13 5.07 -14.77
CA ILE A 360 6.92 4.99 -15.61
C ILE A 360 7.02 5.96 -16.79
N GLN A 361 7.48 7.19 -16.57
CA GLN A 361 7.60 8.21 -17.61
C GLN A 361 8.73 7.94 -18.61
N VAL A 362 9.77 7.20 -18.22
CA VAL A 362 10.78 6.69 -19.14
C VAL A 362 10.19 5.58 -20.03
N TRP A 363 9.32 4.73 -19.47
CA TRP A 363 8.70 3.63 -20.20
C TRP A 363 7.58 4.06 -21.15
N ALA A 364 6.74 5.02 -20.75
CA ALA A 364 5.55 5.43 -21.49
C ALA A 364 5.24 6.93 -21.35
N ASP A 365 4.54 7.47 -22.35
CA ASP A 365 3.93 8.79 -22.25
C ASP A 365 2.82 8.78 -21.19
N VAL A 366 2.81 9.72 -20.25
CA VAL A 366 1.77 9.80 -19.21
C VAL A 366 0.97 11.10 -19.35
N TYR A 367 -0.32 10.95 -19.62
CA TYR A 367 -1.30 12.02 -19.60
C TYR A 367 -2.05 12.00 -18.25
N LEU A 368 -2.28 13.18 -17.67
CA LEU A 368 -3.02 13.36 -16.43
C LEU A 368 -4.30 14.17 -16.72
N TYR A 369 -5.45 13.59 -16.38
CA TYR A 369 -6.72 14.28 -16.27
C TYR A 369 -6.96 14.57 -14.78
N SER A 370 -6.91 15.84 -14.39
CA SER A 370 -6.96 16.28 -12.98
C SER A 370 -7.47 17.70 -12.83
N SER A 371 -7.65 18.14 -11.59
CA SER A 371 -7.95 19.54 -11.24
C SER A 371 -6.70 20.42 -11.09
N LEU A 372 -5.49 19.88 -11.35
CA LEU A 372 -4.24 20.63 -11.30
C LEU A 372 -4.16 21.65 -12.46
N ALA A 373 -3.46 22.75 -12.21
CA ALA A 373 -3.09 23.67 -13.29
C ALA A 373 -2.07 23.01 -14.23
N ASP A 374 -2.14 23.32 -15.53
CA ASP A 374 -1.25 22.77 -16.57
C ASP A 374 0.24 22.96 -16.19
N GLU A 375 0.59 24.10 -15.61
CA GLU A 375 1.94 24.38 -15.13
C GLU A 375 2.43 23.40 -14.05
N ASP A 376 1.54 22.93 -13.18
CA ASP A 376 1.89 21.96 -12.14
C ASP A 376 2.01 20.55 -12.71
N VAL A 377 1.18 20.20 -13.71
CA VAL A 377 1.31 18.94 -14.46
C VAL A 377 2.65 18.91 -15.22
N GLU A 378 3.01 20.01 -15.88
CA GLU A 378 4.28 20.16 -16.59
C GLU A 378 5.49 20.12 -15.65
N LYS A 379 5.40 20.74 -14.47
CA LYS A 379 6.41 20.65 -13.40
C LYS A 379 6.66 19.20 -12.97
N ALA A 380 5.64 18.35 -13.03
CA ALA A 380 5.77 16.92 -12.78
C ALA A 380 6.21 16.10 -14.01
N MET A 381 6.55 16.76 -15.13
CA MET A 381 6.95 16.16 -16.41
C MET A 381 5.85 15.28 -17.03
N LEU A 382 4.59 15.58 -16.72
CA LEU A 382 3.42 14.89 -17.25
C LEU A 382 2.78 15.72 -18.37
N LYS A 383 1.92 15.09 -19.16
CA LYS A 383 1.12 15.78 -20.20
C LYS A 383 -0.29 16.03 -19.67
N THR A 384 -0.84 17.22 -19.88
CA THR A 384 -2.23 17.47 -19.49
C THR A 384 -3.21 16.83 -20.46
N SER A 385 -4.25 16.20 -19.93
CA SER A 385 -5.44 15.77 -20.69
C SER A 385 -6.67 16.47 -20.11
N HIS A 386 -7.22 17.43 -20.86
CA HIS A 386 -8.46 18.14 -20.50
C HIS A 386 -9.74 17.36 -20.86
N ASN A 387 -9.61 16.35 -21.72
CA ASN A 387 -10.69 15.47 -22.16
C ASN A 387 -10.10 14.13 -22.61
N ILE A 388 -10.55 13.03 -22.00
CA ILE A 388 -9.96 11.70 -22.23
C ILE A 388 -10.30 11.21 -23.63
N GLU A 389 -11.52 11.41 -24.10
CA GLU A 389 -12.00 11.00 -25.43
C GLU A 389 -11.22 11.71 -26.55
N ALA A 390 -11.01 13.01 -26.41
CA ALA A 390 -10.22 13.80 -27.37
C ALA A 390 -8.75 13.37 -27.37
N THR A 391 -8.20 13.03 -26.19
CA THR A 391 -6.85 12.47 -26.09
C THR A 391 -6.75 11.12 -26.80
N LEU A 392 -7.74 10.24 -26.61
CA LEU A 392 -7.82 8.96 -27.35
C LEU A 392 -7.90 9.16 -28.86
N GLU A 393 -8.67 10.14 -29.33
CA GLU A 393 -8.77 10.47 -30.76
C GLU A 393 -7.40 10.90 -31.33
N GLN A 394 -6.68 11.76 -30.60
CA GLN A 394 -5.34 12.19 -30.99
C GLN A 394 -4.34 11.03 -31.07
N LEU A 395 -4.41 10.08 -30.12
CA LEU A 395 -3.51 8.93 -30.07
C LEU A 395 -3.67 7.96 -31.26
N LYS A 396 -4.80 8.01 -32.00
CA LYS A 396 -4.95 7.27 -33.26
C LYS A 396 -3.91 7.67 -34.31
N ALA A 397 -3.40 8.90 -34.27
CA ALA A 397 -2.33 9.32 -35.17
C ALA A 397 -1.01 8.58 -34.88
N LYS A 398 -0.78 8.15 -33.63
CA LYS A 398 0.42 7.43 -33.20
C LYS A 398 0.28 5.92 -33.36
N TYR A 399 -0.86 5.35 -32.94
CA TYR A 399 -1.04 3.90 -32.84
C TYR A 399 -2.02 3.32 -33.88
N GLY A 400 -2.69 4.17 -34.66
CA GLY A 400 -3.75 3.77 -35.59
C GLY A 400 -5.11 3.59 -34.90
N SER A 401 -6.18 3.53 -35.70
CA SER A 401 -7.56 3.38 -35.19
C SER A 401 -7.82 2.05 -34.48
N ASN A 402 -6.98 1.04 -34.71
CA ASN A 402 -7.07 -0.29 -34.11
C ASN A 402 -6.16 -0.44 -32.88
N MET A 403 -5.69 0.66 -32.28
CA MET A 403 -4.86 0.63 -31.08
C MET A 403 -5.53 -0.18 -29.97
N THR A 404 -4.73 -0.99 -29.28
CA THR A 404 -5.20 -1.79 -28.14
C THR A 404 -5.36 -0.89 -26.91
N VAL A 405 -6.55 -0.92 -26.30
CA VAL A 405 -6.90 -0.07 -25.15
C VAL A 405 -7.33 -0.93 -23.97
N ALA A 406 -6.72 -0.69 -22.81
CA ALA A 406 -7.19 -1.22 -21.53
C ALA A 406 -7.68 -0.10 -20.62
N VAL A 407 -8.64 -0.40 -19.75
CA VAL A 407 -9.15 0.51 -18.74
C VAL A 407 -9.06 -0.16 -17.37
N LEU A 408 -8.46 0.54 -16.41
CA LEU A 408 -8.36 0.17 -14.99
C LEU A 408 -9.23 1.14 -14.17
N PRO A 409 -10.53 0.84 -13.95
CA PRO A 409 -11.42 1.72 -13.20
C PRO A 409 -10.98 1.98 -11.76
N LEU A 410 -10.25 1.01 -11.18
CA LEU A 410 -9.80 0.99 -9.79
C LEU A 410 -8.29 0.74 -9.74
N GLY A 411 -7.49 1.58 -10.41
CA GLY A 411 -6.06 1.36 -10.69
C GLY A 411 -5.25 0.68 -9.56
N PRO A 412 -5.05 1.32 -8.40
CA PRO A 412 -4.28 0.73 -7.30
C PRO A 412 -4.97 -0.43 -6.56
N LEU A 413 -6.25 -0.72 -6.86
CA LEU A 413 -7.03 -1.81 -6.24
C LEU A 413 -7.21 -3.02 -7.16
N THR A 414 -6.85 -2.89 -8.45
CA THR A 414 -6.92 -3.96 -9.44
C THR A 414 -5.60 -4.00 -10.18
N ILE A 415 -4.77 -5.01 -9.89
CA ILE A 415 -3.43 -5.02 -10.45
C ILE A 415 -3.38 -5.97 -11.65
N PRO A 416 -3.31 -5.44 -12.87
CA PRO A 416 -3.15 -6.29 -14.03
C PRO A 416 -1.69 -6.78 -14.14
N TYR A 417 -1.50 -7.95 -14.75
CA TYR A 417 -0.18 -8.46 -15.09
C TYR A 417 -0.23 -9.25 -16.40
N VAL A 418 0.86 -9.22 -17.17
CA VAL A 418 0.97 -9.98 -18.42
C VAL A 418 1.22 -11.45 -18.09
N SER A 419 0.42 -12.34 -18.69
CA SER A 419 0.54 -13.77 -18.46
C SER A 419 1.82 -14.33 -19.08
N GLY A 420 2.62 -15.04 -18.29
CA GLY A 420 3.85 -15.69 -18.77
C GLY A 420 5.10 -14.79 -18.78
N GLU A 421 4.98 -13.53 -18.32
CA GLU A 421 6.12 -12.66 -17.99
C GLU A 421 6.59 -12.84 -16.53
#